data_AF-A0A7S3SVU4-F1
#
_entry.id   AF-A0A7S3SVU4-F1
#
_cell.length_a   1.000
_cell.length_b   1.000
_cell.length_c   1.000
_cell.angle_alpha   90.00
_cell.angle_beta   90.00
_cell.angle_gamma   90.00
#
_symmetry.space_group_name_H-M   'P 1'
#
loop_
_entity.id
_entity.type
_entity.pdbx_description
1 polymer ?
#
loop_
_entity_poly.entity_id
_entity_poly.type
_entity_poly.pdbx_seq_one_letter_code
_entity_poly.pdbx_strand_id
1 'polypeptide(L)'
;EPTSPPPALADGRGKFFNTLFYFATPLDITLTIFGCVCKLAFGVLQVMILIVFSDFFDMTDMTADGFYDMGVSILVNMCWFGLASSLTEAAGSTALETAKHRQMTLWKKEYLKSILRQDVGWYDVNRPQELSTRMGESLVHIEKGLHSSNGNIFSNTGQLVGGLVVAIIYAWDVALVTLAVSIFTFVPAVTLLLRYLDMRTRLLADAY
;
A
#
# COMPACT_ATOMS: atom_id res chain seq x y z
N GLU A 1 -12.42 15.66 -39.23
CA GLU A 1 -13.06 14.37 -38.93
C GLU A 1 -13.28 14.33 -37.42
N PRO A 2 -14.52 14.11 -36.93
CA PRO A 2 -14.85 14.39 -35.54
C PRO A 2 -14.12 13.38 -34.66
N THR A 3 -13.34 13.92 -33.72
CA THR A 3 -12.67 13.19 -32.66
C THR A 3 -13.68 12.30 -31.94
N SER A 4 -13.41 11.00 -31.95
CA SER A 4 -14.13 10.01 -31.16
C SER A 4 -14.42 10.54 -29.76
N PRO A 5 -15.66 10.40 -29.24
CA PRO A 5 -15.96 10.77 -27.86
C PRO A 5 -15.03 9.97 -26.91
N PRO A 6 -14.63 10.54 -25.76
CA PRO A 6 -13.89 9.76 -24.77
C PRO A 6 -14.69 8.49 -24.49
N PRO A 7 -14.06 7.29 -24.52
CA PRO A 7 -14.77 6.05 -24.32
C PRO A 7 -15.53 6.17 -23.00
N ALA A 8 -16.85 6.05 -23.10
CA ALA A 8 -17.75 6.07 -21.97
C ALA A 8 -17.21 5.12 -20.89
N LEU A 9 -17.24 5.57 -19.64
CA LEU A 9 -16.91 4.85 -18.41
C LEU A 9 -17.89 3.67 -18.13
N ALA A 10 -18.29 2.96 -19.17
CA ALA A 10 -19.06 1.73 -19.09
C ALA A 10 -18.13 0.60 -19.51
N ASP A 11 -17.56 -0.09 -18.51
CA ASP A 11 -17.25 -1.53 -18.51
C ASP A 11 -15.91 -1.88 -17.84
N GLY A 12 -16.01 -2.56 -16.69
CA GLY A 12 -14.98 -3.45 -16.15
C GLY A 12 -13.93 -2.83 -15.23
N ARG A 13 -13.99 -3.18 -13.93
CA ARG A 13 -12.90 -2.94 -12.94
C ARG A 13 -11.51 -3.39 -13.43
N GLY A 14 -11.43 -4.30 -14.41
CA GLY A 14 -10.19 -4.72 -15.07
C GLY A 14 -9.55 -3.69 -16.01
N LYS A 15 -10.32 -2.70 -16.52
CA LYS A 15 -9.78 -1.63 -17.38
C LYS A 15 -9.21 -0.46 -16.57
N PHE A 16 -9.57 -0.31 -15.29
CA PHE A 16 -9.06 0.77 -14.44
C PHE A 16 -7.55 0.69 -14.23
N PHE A 17 -7.02 -0.49 -13.89
CA PHE A 17 -5.58 -0.71 -13.76
C PHE A 17 -4.85 -0.53 -15.09
N ASN A 18 -5.45 -1.01 -16.19
CA ASN A 18 -4.83 -0.88 -17.52
C ASN A 18 -4.79 0.58 -17.98
N THR A 19 -5.78 1.40 -17.62
CA THR A 19 -5.79 2.84 -17.86
C THR A 19 -4.83 3.60 -16.93
N LEU A 20 -4.70 3.18 -15.67
CA LEU A 20 -3.76 3.78 -14.71
C LEU A 20 -2.30 3.55 -15.12
N PHE A 21 -1.99 2.36 -15.63
CA PHE A 21 -0.66 1.99 -16.13
C PHE A 21 -0.47 2.25 -17.64
N TYR A 22 -1.45 2.80 -18.35
CA TYR A 22 -1.38 3.02 -19.80
C TYR A 22 -0.20 3.93 -20.20
N PHE A 23 0.14 4.90 -19.35
CA PHE A 23 1.27 5.81 -19.54
C PHE A 23 2.53 5.43 -18.76
N ALA A 24 2.54 4.28 -18.08
CA ALA A 24 3.68 3.86 -17.30
C ALA A 24 4.82 3.41 -18.22
N THR A 25 5.97 4.09 -18.11
CA THR A 25 7.21 3.70 -18.78
C THR A 25 7.58 2.28 -18.32
N PRO A 26 8.17 1.41 -19.17
CA PRO A 26 8.58 0.07 -18.74
C PRO A 26 9.51 0.07 -17.51
N LEU A 27 10.33 1.12 -17.34
CA LEU A 27 11.14 1.34 -16.14
C LEU A 27 10.29 1.56 -14.88
N ASP A 28 9.21 2.33 -14.98
CA ASP A 28 8.36 2.60 -13.83
C ASP A 28 7.61 1.33 -13.39
N ILE A 29 7.26 0.46 -14.34
CA ILE A 29 6.63 -0.84 -14.06
C ILE A 29 7.59 -1.79 -13.34
N THR A 30 8.83 -1.93 -13.83
CA THR A 30 9.81 -2.82 -13.18
C THR A 30 10.16 -2.34 -11.78
N LEU A 31 10.27 -1.03 -11.59
CA LEU A 31 10.58 -0.41 -10.31
C LEU A 31 9.41 -0.55 -9.31
N THR A 32 8.17 -0.46 -9.79
CA THR A 32 6.97 -0.76 -8.99
C THR A 32 6.94 -2.24 -8.56
N ILE A 33 7.19 -3.18 -9.47
CA ILE A 33 7.21 -4.61 -9.15
C ILE A 33 8.28 -4.92 -8.10
N PHE A 34 9.50 -4.39 -8.32
CA PHE A 34 10.60 -4.53 -7.36
C PHE A 34 10.24 -3.99 -5.97
N GLY A 35 9.65 -2.79 -5.91
CA GLY A 35 9.17 -2.19 -4.67
C GLY A 35 8.12 -3.05 -3.95
N CYS A 36 7.16 -3.62 -4.68
CA CYS A 36 6.16 -4.53 -4.12
C CYS A 36 6.78 -5.81 -3.53
N VAL A 37 7.77 -6.38 -4.20
CA VAL A 37 8.50 -7.57 -3.70
C VAL A 37 9.27 -7.23 -2.42
N CYS A 38 9.97 -6.11 -2.36
CA CYS A 38 10.65 -5.66 -1.15
C CYS A 38 9.65 -5.42 0.01
N LYS A 39 8.50 -4.79 -0.27
CA LYS A 39 7.45 -4.57 0.75
C LYS A 39 6.87 -5.87 1.29
N LEU A 40 6.66 -6.87 0.44
CA LEU A 40 6.24 -8.22 0.88
C LEU A 40 7.31 -8.89 1.75
N ALA A 41 8.58 -8.82 1.33
CA ALA A 41 9.69 -9.38 2.09
C ALA A 41 9.83 -8.72 3.46
N PHE A 42 9.65 -7.39 3.56
CA PHE A 42 9.62 -6.67 4.83
C PHE A 42 8.51 -7.19 5.75
N GLY A 43 7.30 -7.42 5.24
CA GLY A 43 6.20 -7.97 6.02
C GLY A 43 6.51 -9.35 6.62
N VAL A 44 7.18 -10.23 5.87
CA VAL A 44 7.62 -11.54 6.36
C VAL A 44 8.75 -11.41 7.39
N LEU A 45 9.75 -10.56 7.13
CA LEU A 45 10.84 -10.28 8.08
C LEU A 45 10.33 -9.75 9.41
N GLN A 46 9.28 -8.91 9.38
CA GLN A 46 8.63 -8.39 10.59
C GLN A 46 7.97 -9.48 11.43
N VAL A 47 7.56 -10.60 10.82
CA VAL A 47 7.04 -11.75 11.58
C VAL A 47 8.19 -12.62 12.09
N MET A 48 9.25 -12.81 11.29
CA MET A 48 10.40 -13.65 11.66
C MET A 48 11.10 -13.19 12.94
N ILE A 49 11.07 -11.89 13.28
CA ILE A 49 11.61 -11.39 14.55
C ILE A 49 10.92 -12.00 15.78
N LEU A 50 9.66 -12.45 15.66
CA LEU A 50 8.94 -13.11 16.76
C LEU A 50 9.54 -14.47 17.10
N ILE A 51 10.14 -15.16 16.13
CA ILE A 51 10.81 -16.45 16.37
C ILE A 51 12.07 -16.23 17.20
N VAL A 52 12.90 -15.26 16.81
CA VAL A 52 14.10 -14.88 17.58
C VAL A 52 13.72 -14.39 18.99
N PHE A 53 12.58 -13.71 19.12
CA PHE A 53 12.06 -13.31 20.42
C PHE A 53 11.52 -14.51 21.23
N SER A 54 11.07 -15.59 20.60
CA SER A 54 10.69 -16.82 21.31
C SER A 54 11.87 -17.45 22.02
N ASP A 55 13.05 -17.47 21.37
CA ASP A 55 14.27 -18.03 21.96
C ASP A 55 14.69 -17.29 23.25
N PHE A 56 14.27 -16.03 23.44
CA PHE A 56 14.51 -15.29 24.68
C PHE A 56 13.74 -15.89 25.87
N PHE A 57 12.53 -16.43 25.66
CA PHE A 57 11.76 -17.03 26.75
C PHE A 57 12.40 -18.34 27.24
N ASP A 58 12.99 -19.11 26.34
CA ASP A 58 13.65 -20.38 26.65
C ASP A 58 14.93 -20.20 27.50
N MET A 59 15.50 -18.99 27.54
CA MET A 59 16.67 -18.66 28.36
C MET A 59 16.38 -18.60 29.86
N THR A 60 15.13 -18.40 30.25
CA THR A 60 14.75 -18.11 31.64
C THR A 60 15.02 -19.29 32.58
N ASP A 61 15.07 -20.52 32.04
CA ASP A 61 15.26 -21.75 32.81
C ASP A 61 16.72 -22.26 32.82
N MET A 62 17.68 -21.51 32.25
CA MET A 62 19.07 -21.96 32.05
C MET A 62 20.07 -21.49 33.13
N THR A 63 21.17 -22.23 33.29
CA THR A 63 22.28 -21.92 34.21
C THR A 63 23.10 -20.68 33.78
N ALA A 64 23.74 -20.00 34.74
CA ALA A 64 24.37 -18.69 34.55
C ALA A 64 25.45 -18.63 33.45
N ASP A 65 26.22 -19.70 33.23
CA ASP A 65 27.28 -19.73 32.21
C ASP A 65 26.72 -19.87 30.78
N GLY A 66 25.64 -20.62 30.60
CA GLY A 66 24.97 -20.75 29.30
C GLY A 66 24.11 -19.53 28.92
N PHE A 67 23.70 -18.74 29.92
CA PHE A 67 22.90 -17.53 29.75
C PHE A 67 23.65 -16.44 28.96
N TYR A 68 24.95 -16.28 29.21
CA TYR A 68 25.75 -15.24 28.54
C TYR A 68 25.94 -15.52 27.05
N ASP A 69 26.39 -16.72 26.69
CA ASP A 69 26.68 -17.08 25.29
C ASP A 69 25.41 -17.10 24.43
N MET A 70 24.32 -17.67 24.96
CA MET A 70 23.03 -17.66 24.26
C MET A 70 22.48 -16.23 24.16
N GLY A 71 22.60 -15.42 25.22
CA GLY A 71 22.14 -14.02 25.25
C GLY A 71 22.81 -13.16 24.18
N VAL A 72 24.13 -13.31 24.01
CA VAL A 72 24.89 -12.64 22.95
C VAL A 72 24.41 -13.07 21.56
N SER A 73 24.12 -14.36 21.36
CA SER A 73 23.65 -14.87 20.06
C SER A 73 22.28 -14.28 19.66
N ILE A 74 21.34 -14.15 20.59
CA ILE A 74 20.04 -13.52 20.33
C ILE A 74 20.20 -12.04 19.99
N LEU A 75 21.01 -11.31 20.76
CA LEU A 75 21.27 -9.89 20.50
C LEU A 75 21.85 -9.65 19.10
N VAL A 76 22.81 -10.47 18.68
CA VAL A 76 23.41 -10.38 17.34
C VAL A 76 22.38 -10.72 16.26
N ASN A 77 21.57 -11.76 16.45
CA ASN A 77 20.50 -12.12 15.52
C ASN A 77 19.46 -10.99 15.39
N MET A 78 19.04 -10.38 16.50
CA MET A 78 18.11 -9.23 16.47
C MET A 78 18.68 -8.02 15.74
N CYS A 79 19.97 -7.71 15.94
CA CYS A 79 20.64 -6.65 15.21
C CYS A 79 20.68 -6.91 13.69
N TRP A 80 21.01 -8.15 13.28
CA TRP A 80 21.05 -8.51 11.86
C TRP A 80 19.66 -8.45 11.21
N PHE A 81 18.63 -9.02 11.85
CA PHE A 81 17.26 -8.97 11.35
C PHE A 81 16.71 -7.54 11.31
N GLY A 82 16.97 -6.73 12.33
CA GLY A 82 16.56 -5.32 12.36
C GLY A 82 17.20 -4.48 11.26
N LEU A 83 18.49 -4.69 11.00
CA LEU A 83 19.18 -4.06 9.87
C LEU A 83 18.61 -4.51 8.53
N ALA A 84 18.39 -5.82 8.34
CA ALA A 84 17.82 -6.37 7.13
C ALA A 84 16.40 -5.83 6.86
N SER A 85 15.55 -5.73 7.89
CA SER A 85 14.19 -5.19 7.75
C SER A 85 14.21 -3.70 7.42
N SER A 86 15.06 -2.92 8.09
CA SER A 86 15.18 -1.47 7.84
C SER A 86 15.66 -1.19 6.40
N LEU A 87 16.67 -1.92 5.93
CA LEU A 87 17.20 -1.76 4.58
C LEU A 87 16.16 -2.14 3.51
N THR A 88 15.44 -3.24 3.71
CA THR A 88 14.42 -3.71 2.76
C THR A 88 13.26 -2.73 2.67
N GLU A 89 12.82 -2.16 3.79
CA GLU A 89 11.76 -1.15 3.84
C GLU A 89 12.20 0.17 3.21
N ALA A 90 13.42 0.63 3.50
CA ALA A 90 13.98 1.83 2.88
C ALA A 90 14.09 1.68 1.36
N ALA A 91 14.62 0.56 0.87
CA ALA A 91 14.75 0.28 -0.56
C ALA A 91 13.37 0.18 -1.24
N GLY A 92 12.42 -0.55 -0.65
CA GLY A 92 11.07 -0.70 -1.20
C GLY A 92 10.28 0.60 -1.22
N SER A 93 10.32 1.37 -0.14
CA SER A 93 9.61 2.64 -0.01
C SER A 93 10.15 3.71 -0.96
N THR A 94 11.48 3.87 -1.02
CA THR A 94 12.11 4.85 -1.92
C THR A 94 11.90 4.51 -3.39
N ALA A 95 11.91 3.22 -3.75
CA ALA A 95 11.58 2.78 -5.10
C ALA A 95 10.15 3.20 -5.48
N LEU A 96 9.15 2.80 -4.70
CA LEU A 96 7.75 3.13 -5.00
C LEU A 96 7.49 4.65 -5.06
N GLU A 97 8.11 5.43 -4.17
CA GLU A 97 7.98 6.88 -4.16
C GLU A 97 8.61 7.51 -5.43
N THR A 98 9.74 6.98 -5.88
CA THR A 98 10.39 7.42 -7.12
C THR A 98 9.54 7.12 -8.35
N ALA A 99 8.97 5.90 -8.45
CA ALA A 99 8.03 5.54 -9.52
C ALA A 99 6.80 6.47 -9.53
N LYS A 100 6.24 6.75 -8.34
CA LYS A 100 5.11 7.67 -8.16
C LYS A 100 5.43 9.06 -8.71
N HIS A 101 6.56 9.65 -8.33
CA HIS A 101 6.96 10.99 -8.80
C HIS A 101 7.15 11.07 -10.32
N ARG A 102 7.74 10.03 -10.92
CA ARG A 102 7.94 9.95 -12.37
C ARG A 102 6.62 9.89 -13.12
N GLN A 103 5.73 9.00 -12.69
CA GLN A 103 4.39 8.86 -13.27
C GLN A 103 3.59 10.16 -13.11
N MET A 104 3.58 10.77 -11.92
CA MET A 104 2.90 12.03 -11.68
C MET A 104 3.36 13.16 -12.63
N THR A 105 4.65 13.23 -12.93
CA THR A 105 5.21 14.23 -13.85
C THR A 105 4.75 13.99 -15.30
N LEU A 106 4.68 12.73 -15.73
CA LEU A 106 4.16 12.36 -17.05
C LEU A 106 2.68 12.72 -17.19
N TRP A 107 1.87 12.42 -16.17
CA TRP A 107 0.45 12.76 -16.14
C TRP A 107 0.23 14.28 -16.22
N LYS A 108 0.98 15.07 -15.43
CA LYS A 108 0.97 16.54 -15.52
C LYS A 108 1.29 17.04 -16.93
N LYS A 109 2.33 16.48 -17.56
CA LYS A 109 2.77 16.87 -18.90
C LYS A 109 1.71 16.60 -19.96
N GLU A 110 1.12 15.40 -19.96
CA GLU A 110 0.13 15.03 -20.97
C GLU A 110 -1.19 15.77 -20.76
N TYR A 111 -1.60 16.00 -19.51
CA TYR A 111 -2.77 16.80 -19.18
C TYR A 111 -2.64 18.25 -19.70
N LEU A 112 -1.50 18.91 -19.44
CA LEU A 112 -1.24 20.26 -19.96
C LEU A 112 -1.21 20.30 -21.49
N LYS A 113 -0.57 19.31 -22.11
CA LYS A 113 -0.50 19.19 -23.58
C LYS A 113 -1.89 18.98 -24.21
N SER A 114 -2.77 18.24 -23.54
CA SER A 114 -4.16 18.03 -23.99
C SER A 114 -4.99 19.31 -23.90
N ILE A 115 -4.88 20.04 -22.79
CA ILE A 115 -5.56 21.33 -22.62
C ILE A 115 -5.14 22.32 -23.71
N LEU A 116 -3.82 22.49 -23.93
CA LEU A 116 -3.31 23.45 -24.91
C LEU A 116 -3.75 23.16 -26.36
N ARG A 117 -4.28 21.97 -26.65
CA ARG A 117 -4.80 21.57 -27.97
C ARG A 117 -6.31 21.69 -28.11
N GLN A 118 -7.02 22.13 -27.05
CA GLN A 118 -8.45 22.37 -27.10
C GLN A 118 -8.79 23.57 -27.99
N ASP A 119 -9.99 23.55 -28.56
CA ASP A 119 -10.51 24.62 -29.41
C ASP A 119 -10.90 25.88 -28.61
N VAL A 120 -11.02 27.02 -29.29
CA VAL A 120 -11.37 28.31 -28.67
C VAL A 120 -12.75 28.26 -28.00
N GLY A 121 -13.70 27.53 -28.58
CA GLY A 121 -15.04 27.37 -28.00
C GLY A 121 -15.04 26.63 -26.66
N TRP A 122 -14.10 25.69 -26.46
CA TRP A 122 -13.91 25.04 -25.16
C TRP A 122 -13.41 26.01 -24.07
N TYR A 123 -12.57 26.98 -24.43
CA TYR A 123 -12.07 28.00 -23.50
C TYR A 123 -13.12 29.05 -23.13
N ASP A 124 -14.08 29.33 -24.01
CA ASP A 124 -15.19 30.25 -23.71
C ASP A 124 -16.15 29.68 -22.64
N VAL A 125 -16.26 28.35 -22.56
CA VAL A 125 -17.09 27.65 -21.56
C VAL A 125 -16.34 27.38 -20.26
N ASN A 126 -15.02 27.17 -20.33
CA ASN A 126 -14.20 26.80 -19.17
C ASN A 126 -13.27 27.95 -18.75
N ARG A 127 -13.53 28.52 -17.56
CA ARG A 127 -12.68 29.59 -17.00
C ARG A 127 -11.24 29.11 -16.77
N PRO A 128 -10.22 29.80 -17.32
CA PRO A 128 -8.81 29.40 -17.16
C PRO A 128 -8.34 29.31 -15.70
N GLN A 129 -8.86 30.20 -14.84
CA GLN A 129 -8.52 30.27 -13.42
C GLN A 129 -9.05 29.08 -12.62
N GLU A 130 -10.17 28.49 -13.02
CA GLU A 130 -10.69 27.28 -12.38
C GLU A 130 -9.96 26.03 -12.87
N LEU A 131 -9.46 26.05 -14.11
CA LEU A 131 -8.84 24.88 -14.74
C LEU A 131 -7.53 24.47 -14.06
N SER A 132 -6.69 25.44 -13.67
CA SER A 132 -5.43 25.18 -12.97
C SER A 132 -5.66 24.59 -11.57
N THR A 133 -6.67 25.09 -10.85
CA THR A 133 -7.07 24.59 -9.54
C THR A 133 -7.66 23.18 -9.64
N ARG A 134 -8.60 22.95 -10.57
CA ARG A 134 -9.18 21.62 -10.83
C ARG A 134 -8.13 20.60 -11.25
N MET A 135 -7.15 21.01 -12.03
CA MET A 135 -5.99 20.17 -12.37
C MET A 135 -5.21 19.80 -11.11
N GLY A 136 -4.87 20.78 -10.27
CA GLY A 136 -4.15 20.55 -9.02
C GLY A 136 -4.87 19.56 -8.10
N GLU A 137 -6.17 19.74 -7.90
CA GLU A 137 -7.00 18.83 -7.11
C GLU A 137 -7.03 17.41 -7.70
N SER A 138 -7.30 17.30 -9.01
CA SER A 138 -7.34 16.00 -9.71
C SER A 138 -6.02 15.26 -9.60
N LEU A 139 -4.90 15.96 -9.73
CA LEU A 139 -3.57 15.41 -9.58
C LEU A 139 -3.30 14.93 -8.15
N VAL A 140 -3.69 15.70 -7.13
CA VAL A 140 -3.55 15.26 -5.72
C VAL A 140 -4.34 13.99 -5.46
N HIS A 141 -5.55 13.85 -6.02
CA HIS A 141 -6.33 12.62 -5.92
C HIS A 141 -5.66 11.44 -6.62
N ILE A 142 -5.10 11.64 -7.81
CA ILE A 142 -4.34 10.60 -8.54
C ILE A 142 -3.09 10.20 -7.76
N GLU A 143 -2.35 11.17 -7.23
CA GLU A 143 -1.13 10.92 -6.44
C GLU A 143 -1.42 10.06 -5.21
N LYS A 144 -2.52 10.35 -4.50
CA LYS A 144 -2.98 9.55 -3.36
C LYS A 144 -3.38 8.13 -3.78
N GLY A 145 -4.01 7.99 -4.94
CA GLY A 145 -4.46 6.69 -5.46
C GLY A 145 -3.33 5.80 -5.99
N LEU A 146 -2.21 6.40 -6.42
CA LEU A 146 -1.18 5.69 -7.15
C LEU A 146 -0.39 4.71 -6.27
N HIS A 147 0.21 5.17 -5.16
CA HIS A 147 1.08 4.29 -4.37
C HIS A 147 1.15 4.56 -2.86
N SER A 148 0.94 5.78 -2.35
CA SER A 148 1.26 6.06 -0.94
C SER A 148 0.38 5.32 0.07
N SER A 149 -0.86 4.97 -0.31
CA SER A 149 -1.73 4.10 0.49
C SER A 149 -1.58 2.61 0.13
N ASN A 150 -1.15 2.27 -1.08
CA ASN A 150 -1.14 0.90 -1.59
C ASN A 150 0.12 0.12 -1.20
N GLY A 151 1.28 0.79 -1.04
CA GLY A 151 2.53 0.13 -0.67
C GLY A 151 2.46 -0.62 0.67
N ASN A 152 1.75 -0.05 1.64
CA ASN A 152 1.55 -0.66 2.96
C ASN A 152 0.56 -1.84 2.92
N ILE A 153 -0.31 -1.93 1.91
CA ILE A 153 -1.19 -3.08 1.75
C ILE A 153 -0.34 -4.33 1.48
N PHE A 154 0.72 -4.21 0.68
CA PHE A 154 1.62 -5.31 0.40
C PHE A 154 2.40 -5.75 1.64
N SER A 155 2.96 -4.82 2.43
CA SER A 155 3.65 -5.18 3.68
C SER A 155 2.71 -5.82 4.69
N ASN A 156 1.51 -5.25 4.88
CA ASN A 156 0.51 -5.79 5.80
C ASN A 156 -0.01 -7.16 5.35
N THR A 157 -0.14 -7.38 4.04
CA THR A 157 -0.51 -8.69 3.48
C THR A 157 0.60 -9.71 3.75
N GLY A 158 1.86 -9.34 3.53
CA GLY A 158 3.01 -10.19 3.85
C GLY A 158 3.07 -10.53 5.34
N GLN A 159 2.80 -9.56 6.21
CA GLN A 159 2.76 -9.75 7.66
C GLN A 159 1.59 -10.64 8.09
N LEU A 160 0.40 -10.47 7.51
CA LEU A 160 -0.75 -11.33 7.79
C LEU A 160 -0.48 -12.78 7.39
N VAL A 161 0.03 -13.00 6.18
CA VAL A 161 0.31 -14.36 5.68
C VAL A 161 1.46 -14.98 6.48
N GLY A 162 2.55 -14.26 6.70
CA GLY A 162 3.68 -14.72 7.49
C GLY A 162 3.27 -15.06 8.93
N GLY A 163 2.48 -14.18 9.56
CA GLY A 163 1.99 -14.35 10.92
C GLY A 163 1.07 -15.57 11.05
N LEU A 164 0.17 -15.77 10.09
CA LEU A 164 -0.70 -16.93 10.03
C LEU A 164 0.11 -18.24 9.95
N VAL A 165 1.10 -18.28 9.05
CA VAL A 165 1.95 -19.46 8.86
C VAL A 165 2.72 -19.79 10.14
N VAL A 166 3.37 -18.80 10.77
CA VAL A 166 4.11 -19.00 12.02
C VAL A 166 3.18 -19.45 13.15
N ALA A 167 2.00 -18.84 13.28
CA ALA A 167 1.02 -19.21 14.31
C ALA A 167 0.55 -20.67 14.17
N ILE A 168 0.27 -21.13 12.95
CA ILE A 168 -0.16 -22.51 12.68
C ILE A 168 0.96 -23.52 12.98
N ILE A 169 2.23 -23.18 12.69
CA ILE A 169 3.37 -24.07 12.92
C ILE A 169 3.62 -24.30 14.43
N TYR A 170 3.59 -23.23 15.23
CA TYR A 170 3.93 -23.32 16.67
C TYR A 170 2.77 -23.83 17.53
N ALA A 171 1.54 -23.36 17.29
CA ALA A 171 0.39 -23.72 18.11
C ALA A 171 -0.93 -23.63 17.33
N TRP A 172 -1.22 -24.66 16.54
CA TRP A 172 -2.40 -24.70 15.67
C TRP A 172 -3.73 -24.54 16.42
N ASP A 173 -3.87 -25.10 17.63
CA ASP A 173 -5.09 -24.99 18.45
C ASP A 173 -5.41 -23.55 18.85
N VAL A 174 -4.43 -22.85 19.41
CA VAL A 174 -4.60 -21.46 19.88
C VAL A 174 -4.70 -20.51 18.69
N ALA A 175 -3.97 -20.77 17.61
CA ALA A 175 -4.04 -19.98 16.38
C ALA A 175 -5.42 -20.02 15.72
N LEU A 176 -6.05 -21.20 15.62
CA LEU A 176 -7.38 -21.32 15.01
C LEU A 176 -8.47 -20.60 15.82
N VAL A 177 -8.42 -20.70 17.16
CA VAL A 177 -9.39 -20.03 18.03
C VAL A 177 -9.24 -18.50 17.94
N THR A 178 -8.01 -17.98 18.00
CA THR A 178 -7.75 -16.54 17.88
C THR A 178 -8.10 -15.99 16.50
N LEU A 179 -7.89 -16.76 15.43
CA LEU A 179 -8.33 -16.41 14.10
C LEU A 179 -9.86 -16.34 14.00
N ALA A 180 -10.58 -17.31 14.58
CA ALA A 180 -12.04 -17.28 14.59
C ALA A 180 -12.59 -16.05 15.34
N VAL A 181 -12.03 -15.74 16.51
CA VAL A 181 -12.43 -14.57 17.32
C VAL A 181 -12.10 -13.25 16.62
N SER A 182 -10.93 -13.15 15.95
CA SER A 182 -10.55 -11.94 15.23
C SER A 182 -11.49 -11.68 14.04
N ILE A 183 -11.80 -12.69 13.22
CA ILE A 183 -12.74 -12.53 12.09
C ILE A 183 -14.13 -12.16 12.61
N PHE A 184 -14.59 -12.83 13.67
CA PHE A 184 -15.89 -12.55 14.27
C PHE A 184 -16.01 -11.11 14.81
N THR A 185 -14.92 -10.52 15.30
CA THR A 185 -14.92 -9.16 15.86
C THR A 185 -14.66 -8.09 14.80
N PHE A 186 -13.67 -8.29 13.92
CA PHE A 186 -13.24 -7.28 12.96
C PHE A 186 -14.23 -7.07 11.82
N VAL A 187 -14.81 -8.13 11.27
CA VAL A 187 -15.75 -8.03 10.13
C VAL A 187 -17.00 -7.18 10.46
N PRO A 188 -17.72 -7.41 11.57
CA PRO A 188 -18.87 -6.57 11.92
C PRO A 188 -18.45 -5.15 12.28
N ALA A 189 -17.32 -4.95 12.98
CA ALA A 189 -16.83 -3.62 13.32
C ALA A 189 -16.56 -2.76 12.06
N VAL A 190 -15.84 -3.32 11.08
CA VAL A 190 -15.53 -2.63 9.82
C VAL A 190 -16.80 -2.38 9.00
N THR A 191 -17.68 -3.36 8.88
CA THR A 191 -18.92 -3.18 8.09
C THR A 191 -19.87 -2.16 8.71
N LEU A 192 -20.01 -2.13 10.04
CA LEU A 192 -20.79 -1.10 10.73
C LEU A 192 -20.18 0.29 10.56
N LEU A 193 -18.86 0.41 10.69
CA LEU A 193 -18.16 1.68 10.49
C LEU A 193 -18.32 2.19 9.05
N LEU A 194 -18.16 1.34 8.05
CA LEU A 194 -18.35 1.73 6.64
C LEU A 194 -19.80 2.14 6.37
N ARG A 195 -20.79 1.41 6.91
CA ARG A 195 -22.21 1.80 6.80
C ARG A 195 -22.48 3.13 7.49
N TYR A 196 -21.88 3.36 8.66
CA TYR A 196 -22.01 4.61 9.39
C TYR A 196 -21.40 5.79 8.61
N LEU A 197 -20.22 5.59 8.02
CA LEU A 197 -19.57 6.59 7.17
C LEU A 197 -20.39 6.87 5.91
N ASP A 198 -20.89 5.84 5.21
CA ASP A 198 -21.72 6.02 4.00
C ASP A 198 -23.02 6.79 4.34
N MET A 199 -23.66 6.44 5.44
CA MET A 199 -24.83 7.15 5.94
C MET A 199 -24.50 8.62 6.24
N ARG A 200 -23.39 8.89 6.93
CA ARG A 200 -22.94 10.27 7.22
C ARG A 200 -22.63 11.05 5.96
N THR A 201 -21.97 10.45 4.98
CA THR A 201 -21.66 11.11 3.71
C THR A 201 -22.92 11.42 2.91
N ARG A 202 -23.92 10.52 2.90
CA ARG A 202 -25.20 10.76 2.22
C ARG A 202 -26.01 11.88 2.88
N LEU A 203 -26.10 11.88 4.21
CA LEU A 203 -26.81 12.93 4.94
C LEU A 203 -26.20 14.31 4.71
N LEU A 204 -24.88 14.40 4.62
CA LEU A 204 -24.20 15.65 4.29
C LEU A 204 -24.43 16.05 2.82
N ALA A 205 -24.49 15.08 1.90
CA ALA A 205 -24.77 15.35 0.50
C ALA A 205 -26.21 15.83 0.27
N ASP A 206 -27.20 15.29 0.99
CA ASP A 206 -28.61 15.68 0.89
C ASP A 206 -28.90 17.03 1.58
N ALA A 207 -28.02 17.49 2.48
CA ALA A 207 -28.15 18.75 3.20
C ALA A 207 -27.62 19.98 2.41
N TYR A 208 -26.92 19.74 1.29
CA TYR A 208 -26.39 20.76 0.37
C TYR A 208 -27.19 20.78 -0.94
#